data_AF-A0A9Y1FL23-F1
#
_entry.id   AF-A0A9Y1FL23-F1
#
_cell.length_a   1.000
_cell.length_b   1.000
_cell.length_c   1.000
_cell.angle_alpha   90.00
_cell.angle_beta   90.00
_cell.angle_gamma   90.00
#
_symmetry.space_group_name_H-M   'P 1'
#
loop_
_entity.id
_entity.type
_entity.pdbx_description
1 polymer ?
#
loop_
_entity_poly.entity_id
_entity_poly.type
_entity_poly.pdbx_seq_one_letter_code
_entity_poly.pdbx_strand_id
1 'polypeptide(L)'
;MNQASKTITLIHYQCNYCQKRRKLIIPKLLIKSNKEGALTQYIDIHRCINDEFSSIICFIDNNLVVRSQARVKATHAGYEPDRDLTEKNNGENPFVLFNIPLPQSKTFVEKVVKTFLSTFQKIEGLTIKDRLRNTIFKIAKQEGDKQIHVISRLGFVEVDLYLKKKTAQEVYNQWRRKKEKEKIRTFPYDDVRRWIQELANELESVVTLDEEIMPYIADYLDINITTKPDEMSLLKQALILNMTISLPISNEEQIQNYIKYIETSYQKMDSNDILDVKKQRTILELCLNNITKTIKDIYIDQNSVDNFADFIEIISFLSENNFLTVYKLKFEDY
;
A
#
# COMPACT_ATOMS: atom_id res chain seq x y z
N MET A 1 -34.19 39.76 3.21
CA MET A 1 -33.38 38.93 2.29
C MET A 1 -32.44 38.09 3.16
N ASN A 2 -32.78 36.81 3.28
CA ASN A 2 -32.83 36.12 4.58
C ASN A 2 -31.64 35.21 4.86
N GLN A 3 -31.33 35.05 6.15
CA GLN A 3 -30.33 34.14 6.75
C GLN A 3 -30.34 32.69 6.21
N ALA A 4 -31.43 32.23 5.57
CA ALA A 4 -31.54 30.91 4.94
C ALA A 4 -30.47 30.65 3.86
N SER A 5 -29.96 31.67 3.19
CA SER A 5 -28.88 31.56 2.19
C SER A 5 -27.55 31.02 2.76
N LYS A 6 -27.36 31.00 4.08
CA LYS A 6 -26.10 30.57 4.70
C LYS A 6 -26.06 29.07 5.03
N THR A 7 -27.19 28.37 5.07
CA THR A 7 -27.27 26.99 5.60
C THR A 7 -27.57 25.91 4.57
N ILE A 8 -28.09 26.29 3.39
CA ILE A 8 -28.45 25.35 2.32
C ILE A 8 -27.65 25.62 1.03
N THR A 9 -27.49 24.57 0.23
CA THR A 9 -26.93 24.57 -1.11
C THR A 9 -28.01 24.09 -2.08
N LEU A 10 -28.14 24.76 -3.21
CA LEU A 10 -29.11 24.41 -4.27
C LEU A 10 -28.36 23.87 -5.48
N ILE A 11 -28.71 22.65 -5.87
CA ILE A 11 -28.13 21.99 -7.04
C ILE A 11 -29.19 21.88 -8.13
N HIS A 12 -28.90 22.47 -9.29
CA HIS A 12 -29.78 22.42 -10.45
C HIS A 12 -29.38 21.25 -11.34
N TYR A 13 -30.34 20.44 -11.76
CA TYR A 13 -30.10 19.34 -12.68
C TYR A 13 -31.32 19.07 -13.57
N GLN A 14 -31.14 18.36 -14.67
CA GLN A 14 -32.22 17.89 -15.53
C GLN A 14 -32.47 16.41 -15.26
N CYS A 15 -33.69 16.05 -14.90
CA CYS A 15 -34.03 14.65 -14.66
C CYS A 15 -33.95 13.86 -15.97
N ASN A 16 -33.13 12.80 -16.02
CA ASN A 16 -32.95 11.99 -17.23
C ASN A 16 -34.21 11.19 -17.61
N TYR A 17 -35.18 11.06 -16.70
CA TYR A 17 -36.43 10.33 -16.94
C TYR A 17 -37.52 11.26 -17.48
N CYS A 18 -37.91 12.30 -16.72
CA CYS A 18 -38.98 13.21 -17.15
C CYS A 18 -38.52 14.44 -17.95
N GLN A 19 -37.21 14.61 -18.15
CA GLN A 19 -36.60 15.73 -18.88
C GLN A 19 -36.87 17.14 -18.29
N LYS A 20 -37.53 17.23 -17.13
CA LYS A 20 -37.79 18.50 -16.43
C LYS A 20 -36.56 18.94 -15.63
N ARG A 21 -36.29 20.24 -15.61
CA ARG A 21 -35.29 20.85 -14.71
C ARG A 21 -35.77 20.82 -13.26
N ARG A 22 -34.89 20.42 -12.35
CA ARG A 22 -35.16 20.23 -10.92
C ARG A 22 -34.14 20.98 -10.06
N LYS A 23 -34.50 21.17 -8.79
CA LYS A 23 -33.67 21.82 -7.78
C LYS A 23 -33.59 20.91 -6.56
N LEU A 24 -32.41 20.37 -6.30
CA LEU A 24 -32.13 19.59 -5.11
C LEU A 24 -31.63 20.54 -4.01
N ILE A 25 -32.27 20.49 -2.84
CA ILE A 25 -31.96 21.35 -1.70
C ILE A 25 -31.19 20.52 -0.67
N ILE A 26 -29.94 20.88 -0.40
CA ILE A 26 -29.05 20.12 0.49
C ILE A 26 -28.55 21.04 1.61
N PRO A 27 -28.70 20.66 2.89
CA PRO A 27 -28.02 21.34 3.99
C PRO A 27 -26.49 21.29 3.81
N LYS A 28 -25.79 22.43 3.90
CA LYS A 28 -24.33 22.51 3.69
C LYS A 28 -23.52 21.55 4.56
N LEU A 29 -24.01 21.26 5.77
CA LEU A 29 -23.38 20.32 6.72
C LEU A 29 -23.35 18.86 6.23
N LEU A 30 -24.19 18.50 5.26
CA LEU A 30 -24.25 17.13 4.72
C LEU A 30 -23.32 16.93 3.52
N ILE A 31 -22.71 18.00 2.98
CA ILE A 31 -21.74 17.93 1.90
C ILE A 31 -20.39 17.50 2.50
N LYS A 32 -20.07 16.21 2.40
CA LYS A 32 -18.91 15.59 3.08
C LYS A 32 -17.66 15.39 2.20
N SER A 33 -17.63 15.89 0.96
CA SER A 33 -16.56 15.53 0.03
C SER A 33 -15.44 16.59 -0.07
N ASN A 34 -14.27 16.27 0.50
CA ASN A 34 -13.00 16.98 0.26
C ASN A 34 -12.02 16.17 -0.60
N LYS A 35 -12.41 15.02 -1.15
CA LYS A 35 -11.56 14.16 -1.98
C LYS A 35 -11.84 14.43 -3.46
N GLU A 36 -10.82 14.83 -4.21
CA GLU A 36 -10.91 15.10 -5.65
C GLU A 36 -11.46 13.85 -6.40
N GLY A 37 -12.49 14.04 -7.23
CA GLY A 37 -13.14 12.95 -7.98
C GLY A 37 -14.20 12.11 -7.24
N ALA A 38 -14.41 12.31 -5.94
CA ALA A 38 -15.44 11.57 -5.21
C ALA A 38 -16.87 12.03 -5.60
N LEU A 39 -17.77 11.06 -5.81
CA LEU A 39 -19.20 11.30 -6.02
C LEU A 39 -19.96 11.09 -4.70
N THR A 40 -20.76 12.08 -4.31
CA THR A 40 -21.68 11.97 -3.16
C THR A 40 -23.08 11.68 -3.64
N GLN A 41 -23.82 10.84 -2.91
CA GLN A 41 -25.17 10.42 -3.27
C GLN A 41 -26.23 11.20 -2.47
N TYR A 42 -27.23 11.69 -3.17
CA TYR A 42 -28.43 12.29 -2.57
C TYR A 42 -29.67 11.79 -3.29
N ILE A 43 -30.79 11.72 -2.58
CA ILE A 43 -32.07 11.26 -3.16
C ILE A 43 -32.98 12.47 -3.36
N ASP A 44 -33.41 12.66 -4.60
CA ASP A 44 -34.50 13.59 -4.95
C ASP A 44 -35.80 12.81 -5.11
N ILE A 45 -36.86 13.23 -4.40
CA ILE A 45 -38.18 12.62 -4.49
C ILE A 45 -39.12 13.63 -5.14
N HIS A 46 -39.60 13.34 -6.34
CA HIS A 46 -40.47 14.24 -7.08
C HIS A 46 -41.45 13.50 -7.99
N ARG A 47 -42.50 14.21 -8.44
CA ARG A 47 -43.42 13.72 -9.46
C ARG A 47 -42.76 13.75 -10.84
N CYS A 48 -42.61 12.58 -11.45
CA CYS A 48 -41.80 12.34 -12.64
C CYS A 48 -42.68 12.18 -13.89
N ILE A 49 -42.42 11.18 -14.73
CA ILE A 49 -43.25 10.81 -15.89
C ILE A 49 -44.66 10.43 -15.37
N ASN A 50 -45.71 10.83 -16.10
CA ASN A 50 -47.12 10.56 -15.74
C ASN A 50 -47.57 11.09 -14.37
N ASP A 51 -46.87 12.09 -13.83
CA ASP A 51 -47.12 12.67 -12.50
C ASP A 51 -46.95 11.69 -11.32
N GLU A 52 -46.31 10.54 -11.55
CA GLU A 52 -46.03 9.56 -10.51
C GLU A 52 -44.85 9.96 -9.63
N PHE A 53 -44.95 9.73 -8.32
CA PHE A 53 -43.82 9.92 -7.41
C PHE A 53 -42.69 8.95 -7.77
N SER A 54 -41.48 9.49 -7.90
CA SER A 54 -40.28 8.71 -8.12
C SER A 54 -39.16 9.24 -7.25
N SER A 55 -38.34 8.32 -6.76
CA SER A 55 -37.12 8.63 -6.02
C SER A 55 -35.94 8.42 -6.96
N ILE A 56 -35.15 9.48 -7.17
CA ILE A 56 -33.97 9.49 -8.04
C ILE A 56 -32.73 9.69 -7.17
N ILE A 57 -31.81 8.74 -7.19
CA ILE A 57 -30.47 8.91 -6.62
C ILE A 57 -29.66 9.77 -7.60
N CYS A 58 -29.20 10.93 -7.14
CA CYS A 58 -28.31 11.83 -7.84
C CYS A 58 -26.88 11.62 -7.33
N PHE A 59 -25.95 11.34 -8.25
CA PHE A 59 -24.52 11.27 -7.97
C PHE A 59 -23.89 12.61 -8.30
N ILE A 60 -23.37 13.29 -7.27
CA ILE A 60 -22.96 14.69 -7.33
C ILE A 60 -21.45 14.78 -7.10
N ASP A 61 -20.74 15.50 -7.95
CA ASP A 61 -19.31 15.74 -7.79
C ASP A 61 -19.00 16.90 -6.84
N ASN A 62 -17.71 17.18 -6.65
CA ASN A 62 -17.24 18.27 -5.79
C ASN A 62 -17.59 19.67 -6.32
N ASN A 63 -17.87 19.79 -7.62
CA ASN A 63 -18.31 21.04 -8.24
C ASN A 63 -19.83 21.24 -8.12
N LEU A 64 -20.51 20.37 -7.35
CA LEU A 64 -21.96 20.38 -7.15
C LEU A 64 -22.74 20.13 -8.44
N VAL A 65 -22.17 19.35 -9.36
CA VAL A 65 -22.79 18.95 -10.62
C VAL A 65 -23.27 17.51 -10.52
N VAL A 66 -24.53 17.27 -10.91
CA VAL A 66 -25.07 15.90 -11.02
C VAL A 66 -24.45 15.22 -12.24
N ARG A 67 -23.62 14.20 -12.01
CA ARG A 67 -22.92 13.44 -13.06
C ARG A 67 -23.68 12.21 -13.52
N SER A 68 -24.46 11.60 -12.63
CA SER A 68 -25.29 10.44 -12.95
C SER A 68 -26.58 10.43 -12.13
N GLN A 69 -27.58 9.70 -12.62
CA GLN A 69 -28.90 9.56 -12.01
C GLN A 69 -29.34 8.09 -12.08
N ALA A 70 -29.87 7.57 -10.97
CA ALA A 70 -30.47 6.24 -10.92
C ALA A 70 -31.86 6.31 -10.30
N ARG A 71 -32.88 5.82 -11.02
CA ARG A 71 -34.25 5.71 -10.48
C ARG A 71 -34.32 4.55 -9.51
N VAL A 72 -34.72 4.83 -8.28
CA VAL A 72 -35.26 3.83 -7.36
C VAL A 72 -36.64 3.49 -7.92
N LYS A 73 -36.80 2.27 -8.47
CA LYS A 73 -38.07 1.86 -9.11
C LYS A 73 -39.23 2.10 -8.14
N ALA A 74 -40.21 2.89 -8.58
CA ALA A 74 -41.48 3.01 -7.88
C ALA A 74 -42.22 1.67 -8.01
N THR A 75 -42.65 1.11 -6.89
CA THR A 75 -43.37 -0.16 -6.75
C THR A 75 -44.78 -0.18 -7.38
N HIS A 76 -45.14 0.77 -8.25
CA HIS A 76 -46.56 1.00 -8.62
C HIS A 76 -46.89 1.03 -10.12
N ALA A 77 -45.99 0.61 -11.01
CA ALA A 77 -46.36 0.37 -12.41
C ALA A 77 -45.87 -1.02 -12.85
N GLY A 78 -46.77 -2.01 -12.80
CA GLY A 78 -46.51 -3.38 -13.26
C GLY A 78 -46.24 -4.40 -12.15
N TYR A 79 -46.98 -4.36 -11.04
CA TYR A 79 -46.95 -5.41 -10.03
C TYR A 79 -47.62 -6.68 -10.62
N GLU A 80 -46.82 -7.64 -11.07
CA GLU A 80 -47.27 -9.03 -11.22
C GLU A 80 -47.34 -9.63 -9.81
N PRO A 81 -48.53 -9.95 -9.27
CA PRO A 81 -48.68 -10.49 -7.92
C PRO A 81 -47.87 -11.79 -7.70
N ASP A 82 -47.58 -12.52 -8.78
CA ASP A 82 -46.83 -13.76 -8.75
C ASP A 82 -45.32 -13.57 -8.53
N ARG A 83 -44.81 -12.33 -8.61
CA ARG A 83 -43.42 -11.97 -8.30
C ARG A 83 -43.25 -11.26 -6.96
N ASP A 84 -44.34 -11.14 -6.20
CA ASP A 84 -44.28 -10.62 -4.84
C ASP A 84 -43.75 -11.70 -3.89
N LEU A 85 -42.44 -11.67 -3.65
CA LEU A 85 -41.77 -12.51 -2.67
C LEU A 85 -41.90 -11.96 -1.24
N THR A 86 -42.57 -10.82 -1.03
CA THR A 86 -42.70 -10.24 0.31
C THR A 86 -43.80 -10.89 1.15
N GLU A 87 -44.83 -11.48 0.53
CA GLU A 87 -45.90 -12.20 1.24
C GLU A 87 -45.66 -13.72 1.36
N LYS A 88 -44.70 -14.28 0.62
CA LYS A 88 -44.14 -15.62 0.88
C LYS A 88 -42.66 -15.49 1.24
N ASN A 89 -42.42 -14.92 2.41
CA ASN A 89 -41.15 -15.09 3.10
C ASN A 89 -41.00 -16.57 3.50
N ASN A 90 -40.63 -17.41 2.53
CA ASN A 90 -40.10 -18.75 2.80
C ASN A 90 -38.65 -18.68 3.35
N GLY A 91 -38.16 -17.48 3.67
CA GLY A 91 -36.77 -17.24 4.08
C GLY A 91 -35.77 -17.25 2.93
N GLU A 92 -36.23 -17.31 1.67
CA GLU A 92 -35.34 -17.36 0.51
C GLU A 92 -34.95 -15.97 0.02
N ASN A 93 -33.66 -15.80 -0.23
CA ASN A 93 -33.06 -14.54 -0.63
C ASN A 93 -33.51 -14.14 -2.06
N PRO A 94 -34.15 -12.98 -2.26
CA PRO A 94 -34.68 -12.57 -3.56
C PRO A 94 -33.61 -12.42 -4.65
N PHE A 95 -32.35 -12.17 -4.28
CA PHE A 95 -31.24 -12.14 -5.24
C PHE A 95 -30.96 -13.51 -5.85
N VAL A 96 -31.24 -14.60 -5.11
CA VAL A 96 -31.11 -16.00 -5.58
C VAL A 96 -32.25 -16.33 -6.55
N LEU A 97 -33.48 -15.91 -6.24
CA LEU A 97 -34.67 -16.13 -7.09
C LEU A 97 -34.58 -15.45 -8.46
N PHE A 98 -33.91 -14.29 -8.55
CA PHE A 98 -33.76 -13.56 -9.81
C PHE A 98 -32.44 -13.85 -10.56
N ASN A 99 -31.64 -14.83 -10.09
CA ASN A 99 -30.29 -15.08 -10.62
C ASN A 99 -29.43 -13.81 -10.74
N ILE A 100 -29.68 -12.82 -9.87
CA ILE A 100 -28.88 -11.60 -9.84
C ILE A 100 -27.61 -11.95 -9.08
N PRO A 101 -26.41 -11.84 -9.71
CA PRO A 101 -25.18 -12.09 -9.01
C PRO A 101 -25.09 -11.12 -7.84
N LEU A 102 -25.16 -11.66 -6.63
CA LEU A 102 -24.91 -10.90 -5.41
C LEU A 102 -23.51 -10.30 -5.49
N PRO A 103 -23.31 -9.05 -5.04
CA PRO A 103 -21.96 -8.54 -4.82
C PRO A 103 -21.28 -9.51 -3.86
N GLN A 104 -20.36 -10.31 -4.37
CA GLN A 104 -19.55 -11.14 -3.51
C GLN A 104 -18.71 -10.18 -2.69
N SER A 105 -18.83 -10.23 -1.36
CA SER A 105 -17.76 -9.67 -0.52
C SER A 105 -16.50 -10.38 -1.00
N LYS A 106 -15.59 -9.66 -1.65
CA LYS A 106 -14.29 -10.24 -1.98
C LYS A 106 -13.64 -10.59 -0.65
N THR A 107 -13.72 -11.86 -0.28
CA THR A 107 -13.04 -12.39 0.88
C THR A 107 -11.57 -12.31 0.55
N PHE A 108 -10.84 -11.55 1.34
CA PHE A 108 -9.39 -11.52 1.20
C PHE A 108 -8.87 -12.93 1.41
N VAL A 109 -7.95 -13.37 0.56
CA VAL A 109 -7.20 -14.60 0.78
C VAL A 109 -6.23 -14.32 1.92
N GLU A 110 -6.38 -14.99 3.06
CA GLU A 110 -5.43 -14.86 4.15
C GLU A 110 -4.24 -15.79 3.91
N LYS A 111 -3.02 -15.24 4.01
CA LYS A 111 -1.77 -15.99 3.86
C LYS A 111 -0.89 -15.77 5.06
N VAL A 112 -0.55 -16.86 5.74
CA VAL A 112 0.41 -16.84 6.85
C VAL A 112 1.81 -17.03 6.27
N VAL A 113 2.64 -16.00 6.40
CA VAL A 113 4.02 -16.02 5.92
C VAL A 113 4.92 -16.56 7.01
N LYS A 114 5.68 -17.62 6.70
CA LYS A 114 6.72 -18.15 7.58
C LYS A 114 7.99 -17.33 7.41
N THR A 115 8.59 -16.93 8.52
CA THR A 115 9.80 -16.11 8.56
C THR A 115 11.04 -16.99 8.66
N PHE A 116 12.21 -16.48 8.22
CA PHE A 116 13.48 -17.19 8.43
C PHE A 116 13.93 -17.11 9.89
N LEU A 117 13.61 -16.00 10.56
CA LEU A 117 13.85 -15.84 11.98
C LEU A 117 12.89 -16.73 12.79
N SER A 118 13.46 -17.51 13.71
CA SER A 118 12.70 -18.29 14.69
C SER A 118 11.98 -17.40 15.69
N THR A 119 12.49 -16.19 15.94
CA THR A 119 11.85 -15.19 16.81
C THR A 119 12.31 -13.79 16.44
N PHE A 120 11.37 -12.90 16.11
CA PHE A 120 11.66 -11.48 15.95
C PHE A 120 12.15 -10.84 17.25
N GLN A 121 13.01 -9.84 17.18
CA GLN A 121 13.55 -9.15 18.35
C GLN A 121 12.74 -7.92 18.75
N LYS A 122 12.24 -7.17 17.77
CA LYS A 122 11.63 -5.84 17.93
C LYS A 122 10.16 -5.80 17.55
N ILE A 123 9.77 -6.56 16.53
CA ILE A 123 8.39 -6.68 16.07
C ILE A 123 7.75 -7.93 16.66
N GLU A 124 6.45 -7.88 16.92
CA GLU A 124 5.65 -9.03 17.36
C GLU A 124 4.89 -9.63 16.18
N GLY A 125 4.48 -8.78 15.23
CA GLY A 125 3.93 -9.18 13.95
C GLY A 125 3.74 -8.03 12.99
N LEU A 126 3.43 -8.38 11.75
CA LEU A 126 3.16 -7.47 10.64
C LEU A 126 1.97 -8.02 9.85
N THR A 127 1.01 -7.17 9.53
CA THR A 127 -0.12 -7.50 8.66
C THR A 127 -0.14 -6.55 7.48
N ILE A 128 -0.17 -7.10 6.28
CA ILE A 128 -0.26 -6.33 5.03
C ILE A 128 -1.57 -6.73 4.36
N LYS A 129 -2.51 -5.81 4.33
CA LYS A 129 -3.79 -5.99 3.64
C LYS A 129 -3.72 -5.27 2.30
N ASP A 130 -3.71 -6.09 1.26
CA ASP A 130 -3.52 -5.67 -0.12
C ASP A 130 -4.83 -5.80 -0.90
N ARG A 131 -5.44 -4.65 -1.20
CA ARG A 131 -6.70 -4.57 -1.93
C ARG A 131 -6.52 -4.73 -3.43
N LEU A 132 -5.31 -4.52 -3.97
CA LEU A 132 -5.03 -4.73 -5.39
C LEU A 132 -5.09 -6.23 -5.69
N ARG A 133 -4.43 -7.02 -4.84
CA ARG A 133 -4.31 -8.47 -5.01
C ARG A 133 -5.37 -9.27 -4.23
N ASN A 134 -6.22 -8.59 -3.44
CA ASN A 134 -7.23 -9.19 -2.56
C ASN A 134 -6.63 -10.23 -1.58
N THR A 135 -5.47 -9.91 -1.00
CA THR A 135 -4.74 -10.79 -0.09
C THR A 135 -4.45 -10.09 1.23
N ILE A 136 -4.50 -10.82 2.34
CA ILE A 136 -4.01 -10.37 3.65
C ILE A 136 -2.81 -11.25 4.01
N PHE A 137 -1.62 -10.67 4.03
CA PHE A 137 -0.43 -11.32 4.53
C PHE A 137 -0.35 -11.12 6.04
N LYS A 138 -0.20 -12.22 6.77
CA LYS A 138 -0.04 -12.27 8.22
C LYS A 138 1.34 -12.82 8.54
N ILE A 139 2.19 -12.00 9.13
CA ILE A 139 3.56 -12.38 9.49
C ILE A 139 3.65 -12.37 11.02
N ALA A 140 4.03 -13.52 11.59
CA ALA A 140 4.13 -13.75 13.03
C ALA A 140 2.85 -13.42 13.82
N LYS A 141 2.97 -12.99 15.08
CA LYS A 141 1.85 -12.88 16.03
C LYS A 141 1.16 -11.52 15.88
N GLN A 142 -0.13 -11.54 15.59
CA GLN A 142 -0.94 -10.32 15.36
C GLN A 142 -1.43 -9.69 16.67
N GLU A 143 -0.57 -9.66 17.69
CA GLU A 143 -0.85 -9.08 19.00
C GLU A 143 0.42 -8.40 19.48
N GLY A 144 0.33 -7.13 19.88
CA GLY A 144 1.46 -6.40 20.43
C GLY A 144 0.98 -5.25 21.30
N ASP A 145 1.87 -4.73 22.12
CA ASP A 145 1.56 -3.64 23.06
C ASP A 145 1.25 -2.33 22.32
N LYS A 146 1.92 -2.13 21.17
CA LYS A 146 1.68 -0.98 20.30
C LYS A 146 1.44 -1.41 18.86
N GLN A 147 0.25 -1.12 18.36
CA GLN A 147 -0.09 -1.19 16.95
C GLN A 147 0.16 0.17 16.27
N ILE A 148 0.79 0.13 15.11
CA ILE A 148 0.97 1.29 14.23
C ILE A 148 0.34 0.93 12.89
N HIS A 149 -0.73 1.64 12.56
CA HIS A 149 -1.52 1.46 11.35
C HIS A 149 -1.17 2.54 10.33
N VAL A 150 -0.89 2.12 9.10
CA VAL A 150 -0.62 3.01 7.97
C VAL A 150 -1.37 2.54 6.74
N ILE A 151 -1.79 3.52 5.93
CA ILE A 151 -2.43 3.33 4.64
C ILE A 151 -1.51 3.96 3.59
N SER A 152 -1.31 3.25 2.48
CA SER A 152 -0.56 3.73 1.32
C SER A 152 -1.17 5.01 0.75
N ARG A 153 -0.40 5.71 -0.09
CA ARG A 153 -0.82 7.00 -0.68
C ARG A 153 -2.12 6.93 -1.47
N LEU A 154 -2.35 5.88 -2.26
CA LEU A 154 -3.58 5.71 -3.04
C LEU A 154 -4.67 4.92 -2.30
N GLY A 155 -4.35 4.36 -1.13
CA GLY A 155 -5.32 3.71 -0.24
C GLY A 155 -5.63 2.25 -0.56
N PHE A 156 -4.80 1.60 -1.38
CA PHE A 156 -4.98 0.19 -1.75
C PHE A 156 -4.21 -0.79 -0.87
N VAL A 157 -3.16 -0.36 -0.17
CA VAL A 157 -2.38 -1.19 0.75
C VAL A 157 -2.49 -0.63 2.16
N GLU A 158 -2.86 -1.48 3.11
CA GLU A 158 -2.91 -1.16 4.55
C GLU A 158 -1.86 -2.01 5.26
N VAL A 159 -1.03 -1.39 6.10
CA VAL A 159 0.03 -2.06 6.85
C VAL A 159 -0.17 -1.81 8.34
N ASP A 160 -0.32 -2.90 9.09
CA ASP A 160 -0.39 -2.91 10.55
C ASP A 160 0.86 -3.55 11.12
N LEU A 161 1.64 -2.77 11.84
CA LEU A 161 2.83 -3.24 12.55
C LEU A 161 2.56 -3.32 14.05
N TYR A 162 2.89 -4.46 14.65
CA TYR A 162 2.77 -4.71 16.08
C TYR A 162 4.18 -4.73 16.69
N LEU A 163 4.49 -3.75 17.54
CA LEU A 163 5.79 -3.69 18.23
C LEU A 163 5.75 -4.47 19.54
N LYS A 164 6.90 -5.07 19.88
CA LYS A 164 7.08 -5.65 21.21
C LYS A 164 7.05 -4.60 22.29
N LYS A 165 6.54 -4.96 23.47
CA LYS A 165 6.46 -4.06 24.64
C LYS A 165 7.80 -3.37 24.96
N LYS A 166 8.90 -4.14 24.98
CA LYS A 166 10.24 -3.61 25.25
C LYS A 166 10.64 -2.54 24.22
N THR A 167 10.45 -2.84 22.95
CA THR A 167 10.75 -1.95 21.82
C THR A 167 9.87 -0.70 21.83
N ALA A 168 8.56 -0.86 22.06
CA ALA A 168 7.61 0.25 22.13
C ALA A 168 8.00 1.24 23.24
N GLN A 169 8.45 0.72 24.39
CA GLN A 169 8.92 1.54 25.51
C GLN A 169 10.27 2.21 25.22
N GLU A 170 11.20 1.50 24.57
CA GLU A 170 12.49 2.04 24.15
C GLU A 170 12.33 3.23 23.20
N VAL A 171 11.52 3.08 22.14
CA VAL A 171 11.23 4.15 21.18
C VAL A 171 10.58 5.35 21.87
N TYR A 172 9.60 5.13 22.74
CA TYR A 172 8.96 6.20 23.50
C TYR A 172 9.95 6.94 24.41
N ASN A 173 10.82 6.21 25.11
CA ASN A 173 11.82 6.80 26.01
C ASN A 173 12.86 7.61 25.23
N GLN A 174 13.30 7.13 24.07
CA GLN A 174 14.22 7.86 23.19
C GLN A 174 13.58 9.16 22.69
N TRP A 175 12.33 9.10 22.23
CA TRP A 175 11.60 10.30 21.83
C TRP A 175 11.43 11.29 22.97
N ARG A 176 11.05 10.82 24.17
CA ARG A 176 10.86 11.69 25.34
C ARG A 176 12.14 12.44 25.68
N ARG A 177 13.29 11.76 25.68
CA ARG A 177 14.61 12.39 25.89
C ARG A 177 14.92 13.44 24.83
N LYS A 178 14.65 13.16 23.55
CA LYS A 178 14.83 14.13 22.46
C LYS A 178 13.87 15.32 22.59
N LYS A 179 12.60 15.10 22.96
CA LYS A 179 11.62 16.16 23.19
C LYS A 179 12.03 17.11 24.31
N GLU A 180 12.54 16.57 25.41
CA GLU A 180 13.01 17.35 26.55
C GLU A 180 14.26 18.17 26.20
N LYS A 181 15.19 17.62 25.42
CA LYS A 181 16.45 18.29 25.03
C LYS A 181 16.31 19.25 23.85
N GLU A 182 15.61 18.85 22.80
CA GLU A 182 15.59 19.49 21.48
C GLU A 182 14.25 20.19 21.17
N LYS A 183 13.26 20.12 22.08
CA LYS A 183 11.92 20.72 21.93
C LYS A 183 11.21 20.34 20.62
N ILE A 184 11.43 19.12 20.14
CA ILE A 184 10.76 18.58 18.94
C ILE A 184 9.25 18.40 19.15
N ARG A 185 8.47 18.66 18.09
CA ARG A 185 6.99 18.51 18.06
C ARG A 185 6.51 17.19 17.45
N THR A 186 7.42 16.30 17.09
CA THR A 186 7.12 15.04 16.41
C THR A 186 6.41 14.05 17.33
N PHE A 187 5.72 13.08 16.74
CA PHE A 187 5.07 11.99 17.45
C PHE A 187 6.09 10.87 17.79
N PRO A 188 5.94 10.11 18.90
CA PRO A 188 6.97 9.20 19.39
C PRO A 188 7.40 8.11 18.43
N TYR A 189 6.52 7.73 17.51
CA TYR A 189 6.74 6.65 16.56
C TYR A 189 6.80 7.15 15.12
N ASP A 190 7.15 8.42 14.87
CA ASP A 190 7.24 8.97 13.52
C ASP A 190 8.25 8.23 12.64
N ASP A 191 9.41 7.86 13.19
CA ASP A 191 10.43 7.10 12.45
C ASP A 191 9.91 5.69 12.08
N VAL A 192 9.27 5.01 13.03
CA VAL A 192 8.61 3.72 12.79
C VAL A 192 7.50 3.84 11.74
N ARG A 193 6.69 4.90 11.83
CA ARG A 193 5.61 5.19 10.89
C ARG A 193 6.17 5.44 9.48
N ARG A 194 7.30 6.13 9.37
CA ARG A 194 7.94 6.40 8.07
C ARG A 194 8.39 5.10 7.40
N TRP A 195 9.01 4.19 8.15
CA TRP A 195 9.40 2.87 7.65
C TRP A 195 8.25 2.09 7.01
N ILE A 196 7.11 2.01 7.71
CA ILE A 196 5.94 1.27 7.22
C ILE A 196 5.15 2.04 6.15
N GLN A 197 5.24 3.38 6.15
CA GLN A 197 4.62 4.21 5.10
C GLN A 197 5.31 4.02 3.76
N GLU A 198 6.65 4.03 3.74
CA GLU A 198 7.39 3.75 2.51
C GLU A 198 7.14 2.32 2.04
N LEU A 199 7.15 1.33 2.94
CA LEU A 199 6.75 -0.04 2.59
C LEU A 199 5.36 -0.09 1.94
N ALA A 200 4.35 0.56 2.55
CA ALA A 200 2.98 0.56 2.02
C ALA A 200 2.91 1.21 0.63
N ASN A 201 3.65 2.31 0.42
CA ASN A 201 3.70 3.01 -0.86
C ASN A 201 4.40 2.17 -1.94
N GLU A 202 5.54 1.56 -1.61
CA GLU A 202 6.29 0.72 -2.54
C GLU A 202 5.48 -0.54 -2.91
N LEU A 203 4.86 -1.20 -1.93
CA LEU A 203 3.96 -2.33 -2.18
C LEU A 203 2.81 -1.96 -3.11
N GLU A 204 2.27 -0.75 -3.00
CA GLU A 204 1.20 -0.26 -3.88
C GLU A 204 1.68 -0.06 -5.33
N SER A 205 2.98 0.15 -5.55
CA SER A 205 3.58 0.28 -6.89
C SER A 205 3.90 -1.06 -7.56
N VAL A 206 3.94 -2.16 -6.80
CA VAL A 206 4.26 -3.49 -7.31
C VAL A 206 3.05 -4.08 -8.03
N VAL A 207 3.17 -4.40 -9.31
CA VAL A 207 2.07 -5.01 -10.09
C VAL A 207 1.82 -6.45 -9.65
N THR A 208 2.89 -7.25 -9.61
CA THR A 208 2.85 -8.65 -9.20
C THR A 208 3.76 -8.82 -7.99
N LEU A 209 3.17 -9.14 -6.85
CA LEU A 209 3.90 -9.36 -5.61
C LEU A 209 4.33 -10.82 -5.51
N ASP A 210 5.63 -11.06 -5.55
CA ASP A 210 6.17 -12.36 -5.19
C ASP A 210 6.17 -12.50 -3.67
N GLU A 211 5.44 -13.51 -3.18
CA GLU A 211 5.23 -13.73 -1.74
C GLU A 211 6.51 -14.17 -1.03
N GLU A 212 7.48 -14.70 -1.78
CA GLU A 212 8.77 -15.12 -1.26
C GLU A 212 9.61 -13.96 -0.74
N ILE A 213 9.28 -12.70 -1.08
CA ILE A 213 9.95 -11.51 -0.56
C ILE A 213 9.48 -11.15 0.86
N MET A 214 8.28 -11.58 1.26
CA MET A 214 7.65 -11.16 2.52
C MET A 214 8.48 -11.48 3.77
N PRO A 215 9.12 -12.67 3.89
CA PRO A 215 10.00 -12.97 5.02
C PRO A 215 11.18 -11.99 5.13
N TYR A 216 11.82 -11.67 4.00
CA TYR A 216 12.98 -10.77 3.97
C TYR A 216 12.61 -9.34 4.37
N ILE A 217 11.43 -8.86 3.96
CA ILE A 217 10.91 -7.56 4.39
C ILE A 217 10.66 -7.53 5.90
N ALA A 218 10.08 -8.59 6.45
CA ALA A 218 9.80 -8.67 7.87
C ALA A 218 11.09 -8.68 8.70
N ASP A 219 12.08 -9.48 8.30
CA ASP A 219 13.39 -9.55 8.95
C ASP A 219 14.12 -8.21 8.86
N TYR A 220 14.11 -7.57 7.69
CA TYR A 220 14.73 -6.26 7.49
C TYR A 220 14.09 -5.17 8.36
N LEU A 221 12.76 -5.15 8.46
CA LEU A 221 12.06 -4.25 9.38
C LEU A 221 12.41 -4.56 10.83
N ASP A 222 12.42 -5.83 11.26
CA ASP A 222 12.74 -6.18 12.65
C ASP A 222 14.12 -5.64 13.08
N ILE A 223 15.10 -5.67 12.17
CA ILE A 223 16.43 -5.12 12.41
C ILE A 223 16.42 -3.59 12.48
N ASN A 224 15.69 -2.91 11.59
CA ASN A 224 15.85 -1.46 11.36
C ASN A 224 14.73 -0.57 11.93
N ILE A 225 13.60 -1.13 12.39
CA ILE A 225 12.40 -0.34 12.69
C ILE A 225 12.58 0.76 13.73
N THR A 226 13.55 0.59 14.64
CA THR A 226 13.84 1.55 15.72
C THR A 226 14.80 2.66 15.32
N THR A 227 15.41 2.59 14.14
CA THR A 227 16.32 3.63 13.64
C THR A 227 15.56 4.56 12.71
N LYS A 228 16.03 5.81 12.59
CA LYS A 228 15.47 6.76 11.64
C LYS A 228 15.81 6.29 10.22
N PRO A 229 14.82 6.16 9.31
CA PRO A 229 15.10 5.79 7.93
C PRO A 229 15.87 6.90 7.21
N ASP A 230 17.04 6.55 6.69
CA ASP A 230 17.80 7.34 5.72
C ASP A 230 17.56 6.84 4.28
N GLU A 231 18.07 7.57 3.30
CA GLU A 231 17.84 7.27 1.88
C GLU A 231 18.39 5.89 1.49
N MET A 232 19.57 5.55 2.00
CA MET A 232 20.20 4.24 1.79
C MET A 232 19.37 3.10 2.35
N SER A 233 18.83 3.24 3.56
CA SER A 233 18.03 2.22 4.21
C SER A 233 16.66 2.05 3.51
N LEU A 234 16.10 3.14 2.97
CA LEU A 234 14.90 3.06 2.13
C LEU A 234 15.18 2.40 0.77
N LEU A 235 16.35 2.68 0.16
CA LEU A 235 16.79 1.99 -1.05
C LEU A 235 16.95 0.49 -0.81
N LYS A 236 17.57 0.09 0.31
CA LYS A 236 17.67 -1.32 0.73
C LYS A 236 16.28 -1.97 0.81
N GLN A 237 15.31 -1.33 1.47
CA GLN A 237 13.94 -1.84 1.53
C GLN A 237 13.30 -1.99 0.14
N ALA A 238 13.47 -1.01 -0.73
CA ALA A 238 12.96 -1.07 -2.10
C ALA A 238 13.62 -2.19 -2.92
N LEU A 239 14.93 -2.41 -2.76
CA LEU A 239 15.63 -3.51 -3.43
C LEU A 239 15.12 -4.88 -2.98
N ILE A 240 14.84 -5.06 -1.68
CA ILE A 240 14.23 -6.30 -1.17
C ILE A 240 12.85 -6.52 -1.80
N LEU A 241 12.01 -5.48 -1.87
CA LEU A 241 10.67 -5.58 -2.47
C LEU A 241 10.70 -5.93 -3.97
N ASN A 242 11.79 -5.59 -4.66
CA ASN A 242 11.92 -5.82 -6.08
C ASN A 242 12.95 -6.93 -6.39
N MET A 243 13.39 -7.71 -5.39
CA MET A 243 14.55 -8.60 -5.54
C MET A 243 14.34 -9.73 -6.56
N THR A 244 13.09 -10.12 -6.80
CA THR A 244 12.67 -11.18 -7.74
C THR A 244 12.38 -10.65 -9.14
N ILE A 245 12.41 -9.32 -9.33
CA ILE A 245 12.14 -8.68 -10.61
C ILE A 245 13.22 -7.66 -11.00
N SER A 246 14.28 -7.54 -10.22
CA SER A 246 15.38 -6.60 -10.48
C SER A 246 16.61 -7.35 -10.95
N LEU A 247 17.17 -6.93 -12.08
CA LEU A 247 18.40 -7.43 -12.67
C LEU A 247 19.56 -6.50 -12.29
N PRO A 248 20.49 -6.94 -11.43
CA PRO A 248 21.74 -6.23 -11.20
C PRO A 248 22.70 -6.51 -12.36
N ILE A 249 23.19 -5.45 -13.00
CA ILE A 249 24.07 -5.52 -14.18
C ILE A 249 25.30 -4.66 -13.91
N SER A 250 26.48 -5.26 -14.09
CA SER A 250 27.75 -4.53 -14.16
C SER A 250 28.35 -4.70 -15.56
N ASN A 251 29.23 -3.78 -15.93
CA ASN A 251 30.06 -3.89 -17.13
C ASN A 251 31.55 -3.74 -16.77
N GLU A 252 32.43 -4.00 -17.75
CA GLU A 252 33.88 -3.95 -17.52
C GLU A 252 34.34 -2.57 -17.02
N GLU A 253 33.78 -1.48 -17.55
CA GLU A 253 34.11 -0.11 -17.13
C GLU A 253 33.76 0.12 -15.66
N GLN A 254 32.58 -0.29 -15.22
CA GLN A 254 32.13 -0.18 -13.84
C GLN A 254 33.02 -0.97 -12.88
N ILE A 255 33.46 -2.17 -13.28
CA ILE A 255 34.40 -2.97 -12.50
C ILE A 255 35.76 -2.27 -12.39
N GLN A 256 36.28 -1.71 -13.50
CA GLN A 256 37.54 -0.95 -13.47
C GLN A 256 37.43 0.31 -12.59
N ASN A 257 36.30 1.01 -12.66
CA ASN A 257 36.02 2.16 -11.79
C ASN A 257 35.99 1.77 -10.32
N TYR A 258 35.40 0.62 -10.00
CA TYR A 258 35.40 0.08 -8.64
C TYR A 258 36.82 -0.30 -8.15
N ILE A 259 37.61 -0.98 -8.99
CA ILE A 259 39.01 -1.32 -8.67
C ILE A 259 39.80 -0.05 -8.35
N LYS A 260 39.71 0.96 -9.23
CA LYS A 260 40.36 2.26 -9.03
C LYS A 260 39.88 2.96 -7.75
N TYR A 261 38.58 2.89 -7.45
CA TYR A 261 38.01 3.44 -6.22
C TYR A 261 38.62 2.78 -4.99
N ILE A 262 38.77 1.45 -4.96
CA ILE A 262 39.42 0.73 -3.86
C ILE A 262 40.89 1.16 -3.74
N GLU A 263 41.64 1.13 -4.84
CA GLU A 263 43.07 1.47 -4.86
C GLU A 263 43.34 2.90 -4.36
N THR A 264 42.43 3.83 -4.66
CA THR A 264 42.54 5.24 -4.24
C THR A 264 42.09 5.44 -2.79
N SER A 265 41.02 4.77 -2.37
CA SER A 265 40.38 5.02 -1.08
C SER A 265 41.03 4.24 0.08
N TYR A 266 41.77 3.17 -0.19
CA TYR A 266 42.21 2.23 0.85
C TYR A 266 43.71 1.89 0.78
N GLN A 267 44.57 2.83 1.21
CA GLN A 267 46.02 2.59 1.34
C GLN A 267 46.42 1.85 2.65
N LYS A 268 45.50 1.59 3.58
CA LYS A 268 45.75 0.86 4.84
C LYS A 268 44.47 0.11 5.30
N MET A 269 44.27 -1.12 4.84
CA MET A 269 43.11 -1.92 5.27
C MET A 269 43.41 -2.77 6.51
N ASP A 270 42.44 -2.84 7.42
CA ASP A 270 42.35 -3.94 8.39
C ASP A 270 41.75 -5.20 7.74
N SER A 271 41.86 -6.36 8.39
CA SER A 271 41.44 -7.66 7.83
C SER A 271 39.96 -7.76 7.44
N ASN A 272 39.07 -7.00 8.10
CA ASN A 272 37.64 -7.02 7.82
C ASN A 272 37.29 -6.24 6.54
N ASP A 273 37.93 -5.10 6.30
CA ASP A 273 37.71 -4.30 5.08
C ASP A 273 38.12 -5.09 3.82
N ILE A 274 39.14 -5.95 3.94
CA ILE A 274 39.60 -6.84 2.87
C ILE A 274 38.53 -7.89 2.53
N LEU A 275 37.79 -8.40 3.52
CA LEU A 275 36.75 -9.39 3.30
C LEU A 275 35.55 -8.77 2.58
N ASP A 276 35.12 -7.58 2.98
CA ASP A 276 33.99 -6.88 2.36
C ASP A 276 34.30 -6.47 0.92
N VAL A 277 35.52 -5.99 0.65
CA VAL A 277 35.96 -5.70 -0.72
C VAL A 277 35.96 -6.97 -1.60
N LYS A 278 36.40 -8.11 -1.06
CA LYS A 278 36.34 -9.38 -1.80
C LYS A 278 34.90 -9.76 -2.13
N LYS A 279 33.97 -9.64 -1.17
CA LYS A 279 32.54 -9.93 -1.39
C LYS A 279 31.93 -9.00 -2.44
N GLN A 280 32.18 -7.70 -2.32
CA GLN A 280 31.74 -6.69 -3.30
C GLN A 280 32.25 -7.01 -4.71
N ARG A 281 33.53 -7.35 -4.85
CA ARG A 281 34.12 -7.76 -6.13
C ARG A 281 33.47 -9.02 -6.69
N THR A 282 33.29 -10.07 -5.88
CA THR A 282 32.62 -11.30 -6.31
C THR A 282 31.21 -11.01 -6.83
N ILE A 283 30.45 -10.17 -6.13
CA ILE A 283 29.10 -9.78 -6.55
C ILE A 283 29.14 -9.00 -7.87
N LEU A 284 30.06 -8.06 -8.04
CA LEU A 284 30.24 -7.35 -9.30
C LEU A 284 30.57 -8.29 -10.47
N GLU A 285 31.43 -9.28 -10.24
CA GLU A 285 31.82 -10.28 -11.24
C GLU A 285 30.63 -11.20 -11.59
N LEU A 286 29.82 -11.60 -10.61
CA LEU A 286 28.58 -12.36 -10.85
C LEU A 286 27.52 -11.56 -11.65
N CYS A 287 27.55 -10.23 -11.53
CA CYS A 287 26.65 -9.33 -12.26
C CYS A 287 27.17 -8.91 -13.64
N LEU A 288 28.37 -9.35 -14.03
CA LEU A 288 29.01 -8.91 -15.28
C LEU A 288 28.18 -9.33 -16.49
N ASN A 289 27.69 -8.35 -17.24
CA ASN A 289 26.80 -8.53 -18.39
C ASN A 289 25.58 -9.41 -18.08
N ASN A 290 25.13 -9.41 -16.82
CA ASN A 290 23.97 -10.17 -16.40
C ASN A 290 22.71 -9.61 -17.08
N ILE A 291 21.93 -10.46 -17.72
CA ILE A 291 20.66 -10.09 -18.37
C ILE A 291 19.49 -10.99 -17.98
N THR A 292 19.73 -11.97 -17.12
CA THR A 292 18.73 -13.01 -16.79
C THR A 292 18.53 -13.23 -15.29
N LYS A 293 19.58 -13.06 -14.48
CA LYS A 293 19.54 -13.38 -13.05
C LYS A 293 19.06 -12.18 -12.24
N THR A 294 18.07 -12.40 -11.40
CA THR A 294 17.56 -11.39 -10.49
C THR A 294 18.49 -11.21 -9.29
N ILE A 295 18.29 -10.15 -8.49
CA ILE A 295 19.01 -9.95 -7.22
C ILE A 295 18.94 -11.22 -6.35
N LYS A 296 17.79 -11.88 -6.31
CA LYS A 296 17.60 -13.13 -5.57
C LYS A 296 18.44 -14.27 -6.15
N ASP A 297 18.48 -14.42 -7.46
CA ASP A 297 19.26 -15.49 -8.11
C ASP A 297 20.76 -15.30 -7.84
N ILE A 298 21.24 -14.06 -7.90
CA ILE A 298 22.63 -13.72 -7.56
C ILE A 298 22.94 -14.06 -6.09
N TYR A 299 22.02 -13.78 -5.17
CA TYR A 299 22.18 -14.17 -3.76
C TYR A 299 22.32 -15.68 -3.59
N ILE A 300 21.50 -16.46 -4.28
CA ILE A 300 21.55 -17.93 -4.25
C ILE A 300 22.88 -18.43 -4.84
N ASP A 301 23.31 -17.87 -5.96
CA ASP A 301 24.53 -18.26 -6.66
C ASP A 301 25.82 -17.90 -5.91
N GLN A 302 25.79 -16.86 -5.08
CA GLN A 302 26.94 -16.48 -4.24
C GLN A 302 27.34 -17.60 -3.28
N ASN A 303 26.42 -18.55 -2.99
CA ASN A 303 26.65 -19.76 -2.20
C ASN A 303 27.37 -19.48 -0.86
N SER A 304 27.23 -18.26 -0.33
CA SER A 304 27.92 -17.79 0.86
C SER A 304 27.02 -18.01 2.08
N VAL A 305 27.66 -18.25 3.24
CA VAL A 305 27.00 -18.39 4.55
C VAL A 305 26.47 -17.03 5.07
N ASP A 306 26.51 -16.00 4.23
CA ASP A 306 26.18 -14.63 4.63
C ASP A 306 24.67 -14.42 4.70
N ASN A 307 24.26 -13.60 5.66
CA ASN A 307 22.85 -13.24 5.79
C ASN A 307 22.43 -12.34 4.60
N PHE A 308 21.16 -12.40 4.22
CA PHE A 308 20.64 -11.63 3.09
C PHE A 308 20.73 -10.10 3.29
N ALA A 309 20.73 -9.62 4.53
CA ALA A 309 20.84 -8.20 4.82
C ALA A 309 22.22 -7.64 4.43
N ASP A 310 23.29 -8.38 4.71
CA ASP A 310 24.66 -8.03 4.33
C ASP A 310 24.80 -8.01 2.79
N PHE A 311 24.18 -8.98 2.10
CA PHE A 311 24.15 -9.02 0.64
C PHE A 311 23.44 -7.78 0.05
N ILE A 312 22.27 -7.44 0.56
CA ILE A 312 21.52 -6.25 0.10
C ILE A 312 22.29 -4.97 0.42
N GLU A 313 23.03 -4.91 1.53
CA GLU A 313 23.90 -3.80 1.84
C GLU A 313 24.98 -3.58 0.78
N ILE A 314 25.64 -4.67 0.34
CA ILE A 314 26.62 -4.61 -0.73
C ILE A 314 25.98 -4.14 -2.05
N ILE A 315 24.85 -4.73 -2.46
CA ILE A 315 24.15 -4.35 -3.70
C ILE A 315 23.77 -2.86 -3.66
N SER A 316 23.28 -2.37 -2.52
CA SER A 316 22.87 -0.98 -2.36
C SER A 316 24.06 -0.02 -2.46
N PHE A 317 25.18 -0.35 -1.80
CA PHE A 317 26.41 0.42 -1.90
C PHE A 317 26.93 0.49 -3.34
N LEU A 318 27.02 -0.65 -4.02
CA LEU A 318 27.49 -0.72 -5.41
C LEU A 318 26.58 0.06 -6.35
N SER A 319 25.26 0.00 -6.13
CA SER A 319 24.27 0.72 -6.93
C SER A 319 24.33 2.23 -6.72
N GLU A 320 24.44 2.69 -5.48
CA GLU A 320 24.49 4.14 -5.17
C GLU A 320 25.76 4.78 -5.76
N ASN A 321 26.87 4.06 -5.75
CA ASN A 321 28.15 4.52 -6.28
C ASN A 321 28.33 4.27 -7.79
N ASN A 322 27.26 3.86 -8.50
CA ASN A 322 27.25 3.57 -9.94
C ASN A 322 28.24 2.47 -10.41
N PHE A 323 28.70 1.61 -9.50
CA PHE A 323 29.48 0.41 -9.84
C PHE A 323 28.59 -0.74 -10.32
N LEU A 324 27.29 -0.65 -10.04
CA LEU A 324 26.28 -1.61 -10.45
C LEU A 324 25.03 -0.85 -10.88
N THR A 325 24.37 -1.31 -11.94
CA THR A 325 23.08 -0.76 -12.36
C THR A 325 21.99 -1.79 -12.11
N VAL A 326 20.92 -1.39 -11.42
CA VAL A 326 19.79 -2.28 -11.14
C VAL A 326 18.62 -1.91 -12.05
N TYR A 327 18.29 -2.79 -12.99
CA TYR A 327 17.13 -2.63 -13.87
C TYR A 327 15.94 -3.40 -13.32
N LYS A 328 14.76 -2.79 -13.29
CA LYS A 328 13.52 -3.53 -13.01
C LYS A 328 13.00 -4.15 -14.31
N LEU A 329 12.72 -5.44 -14.29
CA LEU A 329 11.98 -6.12 -15.36
C LEU A 329 10.63 -5.42 -15.51
N LYS A 330 10.38 -4.87 -16.70
CA LYS A 330 9.06 -4.41 -17.07
C LYS A 330 8.28 -5.63 -17.52
N PHE A 331 7.07 -5.82 -17.01
CA PHE A 331 6.15 -6.75 -17.63
C PHE A 331 5.87 -6.23 -19.04
N GLU A 332 6.33 -6.95 -20.06
CA GLU A 332 5.81 -6.76 -21.41
C GLU A 332 4.39 -7.33 -21.40
N ASP A 333 3.43 -6.52 -21.86
CA ASP A 333 2.03 -6.90 -22.00
C ASP A 333 1.96 -8.15 -22.91
N TYR A 334 1.62 -9.30 -22.32
CA TYR A 334 1.22 -10.51 -23.06
C TYR A 334 -0.30 -10.56 -23.21
#